data_AF-A0A3B4WMD7-F1
#
_entry.id   AF-A0A3B4WMD7-F1
#
_cell.length_a   1.000
_cell.length_b   1.000
_cell.length_c   1.000
_cell.angle_alpha   90.00
_cell.angle_beta   90.00
_cell.angle_gamma   90.00
#
_symmetry.space_group_name_H-M   'P 1'
#
loop_
_entity.id
_entity.type
_entity.pdbx_description
1 polymer ?
#
loop_
_entity_poly.entity_id
_entity_poly.type
_entity_poly.pdbx_seq_one_letter_code
_entity_poly.pdbx_strand_id
1 'polypeptide(L)'
;MDDVISLSSGDSDVEIVGSFSAKSELLPLSAVRVDVDAVNVNASQIDVEDEGFGTPEVLCRQSLSLVYSTIDENYPEGTLQLLSDLLQPGYYPPRDITTHLLHNILLDPQCPHHLCVQAFNLLMRTQRHHMADKTTVPWDWELLTSVVANQDSTNRRRCEIVRMLLEYVVQTLEDDFQAKRYTSALHHSIAKATLSCDQHFPQVRDVIKWLFSAIMKSTEHGECRETTRERDEQSRIVSIFQRMLSLALEVDRSPALTSVKLSQELFHMVISNVPLRAHRMLLLESLQSKLLRCKLLEHLLDYACPLKISLPMSLSLLLHFMKNCTLAPDPTDGTERWQRWEELVHLLWMLLLSYNKAMKGYLCSSVTEQRGRVGTLVYKPDDKVSKAAIREAVEAFLSRSQADLGQALPLHVEESLTYLQDHLLDVCQC
;
A
#
# COMPACT_ATOMS: atom_id res chain seq x y z
N MET A 1 42.99 34.33 -56.95
CA MET A 1 43.00 35.17 -55.75
C MET A 1 42.94 34.24 -54.56
N ASP A 2 44.10 33.62 -54.31
CA ASP A 2 44.87 33.59 -53.06
C ASP A 2 44.19 33.61 -51.68
N ASP A 3 44.96 33.01 -50.77
CA ASP A 3 44.88 32.92 -49.30
C ASP A 3 43.99 31.76 -48.79
N VAL A 4 44.50 30.60 -48.37
CA VAL A 4 45.71 30.23 -47.61
C VAL A 4 45.90 31.08 -46.36
N ILE A 5 45.38 30.60 -45.23
CA ILE A 5 46.14 30.61 -43.97
C ILE A 5 46.09 29.21 -43.38
N SER A 6 47.30 28.69 -43.14
CA SER A 6 47.63 27.37 -42.64
C SER A 6 48.08 27.46 -41.18
N LEU A 7 48.20 26.28 -40.57
CA LEU A 7 49.10 25.91 -39.45
C LEU A 7 48.62 26.39 -38.07
N SER A 8 48.75 25.66 -36.97
CA SER A 8 49.61 24.54 -36.53
C SER A 8 49.26 24.39 -35.03
N SER A 9 49.55 23.35 -34.23
CA SER A 9 50.07 21.99 -34.30
C SER A 9 49.86 21.44 -32.89
N GLY A 10 49.95 20.13 -32.70
CA GLY A 10 50.04 19.57 -31.36
C GLY A 10 49.73 18.08 -31.31
N ASP A 11 50.55 17.29 -32.00
CA ASP A 11 50.73 15.87 -31.77
C ASP A 11 50.91 15.56 -30.28
N SER A 12 50.29 14.49 -29.78
CA SER A 12 51.05 13.28 -29.48
C SER A 12 50.15 12.15 -28.99
N ASP A 13 50.28 11.03 -29.69
CA ASP A 13 49.87 9.70 -29.30
C ASP A 13 50.58 9.23 -28.01
N VAL A 14 50.00 8.23 -27.34
CA VAL A 14 50.61 6.90 -27.07
C VAL A 14 49.97 6.21 -25.84
N GLU A 15 49.35 5.07 -26.14
CA GLU A 15 49.26 3.76 -25.46
C GLU A 15 49.33 3.57 -23.92
N ILE A 16 48.26 2.95 -23.44
CA ILE A 16 48.07 1.82 -22.50
C ILE A 16 49.31 1.23 -21.77
N VAL A 17 49.09 0.96 -20.45
CA VAL A 17 49.63 -0.07 -19.51
C VAL A 17 49.90 0.65 -18.17
N GLY A 18 49.46 0.30 -16.96
CA GLY A 18 48.79 -0.85 -16.36
C GLY A 18 49.29 -0.97 -14.90
N SER A 19 48.41 -1.30 -13.95
CA SER A 19 48.68 -1.99 -12.66
C SER A 19 48.46 -1.27 -11.30
N PHE A 20 47.33 -1.64 -10.68
CA PHE A 20 47.11 -2.22 -9.34
C PHE A 20 47.21 -1.47 -8.00
N SER A 21 46.19 -1.79 -7.17
CA SER A 21 46.14 -1.96 -5.70
C SER A 21 45.52 -0.78 -4.92
N ALA A 22 44.51 -0.90 -4.03
CA ALA A 22 43.73 -2.01 -3.49
C ALA A 22 42.43 -1.47 -2.83
N LYS A 23 41.46 -2.39 -2.62
CA LYS A 23 40.32 -2.33 -1.68
C LYS A 23 39.23 -1.27 -1.92
N SER A 24 38.13 -1.71 -2.53
CA SER A 24 36.79 -1.25 -2.16
C SER A 24 35.84 -2.44 -2.31
N GLU A 25 35.54 -3.06 -1.17
CA GLU A 25 34.37 -3.93 -1.00
C GLU A 25 33.07 -3.13 -1.25
N LEU A 26 31.97 -3.90 -1.36
CA LEU A 26 30.55 -3.53 -1.17
C LEU A 26 29.79 -3.18 -2.47
N LEU A 27 28.59 -3.70 -2.81
CA LEU A 27 27.62 -4.70 -2.34
C LEU A 27 26.66 -4.93 -3.55
N PRO A 28 25.84 -6.00 -3.62
CA PRO A 28 24.88 -6.18 -4.71
C PRO A 28 23.82 -5.06 -4.70
N LEU A 29 23.37 -4.65 -5.89
CA LEU A 29 22.47 -3.51 -6.14
C LEU A 29 21.08 -3.61 -5.48
N SER A 30 20.79 -4.68 -4.72
CA SER A 30 19.66 -4.78 -3.79
C SER A 30 19.88 -4.03 -2.48
N ALA A 31 21.12 -3.64 -2.17
CA ALA A 31 21.52 -2.90 -0.96
C ALA A 31 21.50 -1.36 -1.12
N VAL A 32 21.27 -0.82 -2.32
CA VAL A 32 21.01 0.61 -2.53
C VAL A 32 19.50 0.82 -2.59
N ARG A 33 18.84 0.57 -1.46
CA ARG A 33 17.51 1.11 -1.22
C ARG A 33 17.67 2.22 -0.22
N VAL A 34 17.41 3.44 -0.69
CA VAL A 34 17.15 4.63 0.12
C VAL A 34 16.28 4.19 1.30
N ASP A 35 16.76 4.46 2.51
CA ASP A 35 15.97 4.33 3.73
C ASP A 35 14.71 5.20 3.56
N VAL A 36 13.59 4.60 3.18
CA VAL A 36 12.28 5.26 3.12
C VAL A 36 11.75 5.52 4.54
N ASP A 37 12.47 5.07 5.58
CA ASP A 37 12.23 5.45 6.96
C ASP A 37 12.94 6.76 7.39
N ALA A 38 13.65 7.45 6.47
CA ALA A 38 14.28 8.76 6.74
C ALA A 38 13.48 9.98 6.23
N VAL A 39 12.28 9.80 5.66
CA VAL A 39 11.41 10.92 5.22
C VAL A 39 10.25 11.17 6.21
N ASN A 40 10.22 10.49 7.37
CA ASN A 40 9.23 10.76 8.42
C ASN A 40 9.77 11.53 9.64
N VAL A 41 10.92 12.21 9.50
CA VAL A 41 11.33 13.27 10.44
C VAL A 41 10.99 14.63 9.82
N ASN A 42 9.72 14.77 9.49
CA ASN A 42 8.99 16.04 9.50
C ASN A 42 7.56 15.73 9.94
N ALA A 43 7.44 14.98 11.05
CA ALA A 43 6.46 15.41 12.04
C ALA A 43 6.95 16.78 12.50
N SER A 44 6.61 17.83 11.74
CA SER A 44 6.49 19.14 12.32
C SER A 44 5.64 18.90 13.58
N GLN A 45 6.25 19.17 14.73
CA GLN A 45 5.49 19.81 15.79
C GLN A 45 4.82 21.01 15.12
N ILE A 46 3.65 20.76 14.54
CA ILE A 46 2.61 21.75 14.53
C ILE A 46 2.24 21.77 16.00
N ASP A 47 2.97 22.61 16.74
CA ASP A 47 2.33 23.38 17.79
C ASP A 47 1.04 23.87 17.14
N VAL A 48 -0.06 23.22 17.51
CA VAL A 48 -1.38 23.79 17.30
C VAL A 48 -1.37 24.97 18.26
N GLU A 49 -0.74 26.06 17.83
CA GLU A 49 -1.24 27.37 18.12
C GLU A 49 -2.68 27.32 17.62
N ASP A 50 -3.57 27.04 18.56
CA ASP A 50 -5.01 27.25 18.50
C ASP A 50 -5.22 28.74 18.25
N GLU A 51 -4.86 29.22 17.06
CA GLU A 51 -5.42 30.44 16.52
C GLU A 51 -6.90 30.18 16.42
N GLY A 52 -7.64 30.74 17.39
CA GLY A 52 -9.04 30.47 17.67
C GLY A 52 -9.96 30.79 16.51
N PHE A 53 -10.03 29.90 15.54
CA PHE A 53 -11.19 29.76 14.69
C PHE A 53 -12.23 29.02 15.53
N GLY A 54 -13.34 29.69 15.84
CA GLY A 54 -14.41 29.14 16.67
C GLY A 54 -15.03 27.85 16.09
N THR A 55 -16.12 27.39 16.69
CA THR A 55 -16.87 26.22 16.17
C THR A 55 -17.19 26.42 14.68
N PRO A 56 -16.85 25.46 13.80
CA PRO A 56 -17.10 25.63 12.37
C PRO A 56 -18.56 25.98 12.05
N GLU A 57 -18.75 26.97 11.19
CA GLU A 57 -20.06 27.51 10.83
C GLU A 57 -20.42 27.21 9.37
N VAL A 58 -21.71 27.03 9.11
CA VAL A 58 -22.22 26.90 7.74
C VAL A 58 -22.09 28.25 7.05
N LEU A 59 -21.75 28.25 5.75
CA LEU A 59 -21.74 29.46 4.93
C LEU A 59 -23.03 30.27 5.09
N CYS A 60 -22.90 31.61 5.15
CA CYS A 60 -24.02 32.48 5.42
C CYS A 60 -25.06 32.46 4.28
N ARG A 61 -26.31 32.78 4.61
CA ARG A 61 -27.45 32.69 3.68
C ARG A 61 -27.27 33.49 2.38
N GLN A 62 -26.61 34.65 2.45
CA GLN A 62 -26.39 35.50 1.27
C GLN A 62 -25.41 34.85 0.29
N SER A 63 -24.29 34.34 0.79
CA SER A 63 -23.31 33.59 0.00
C SER A 63 -23.92 32.33 -0.59
N LEU A 64 -24.70 31.59 0.19
CA LEU A 64 -25.41 30.40 -0.29
C LEU A 64 -26.42 30.73 -1.40
N SER A 65 -27.14 31.85 -1.31
CA SER A 65 -28.09 32.25 -2.35
C SER A 65 -27.42 32.45 -3.72
N LEU A 66 -26.20 32.98 -3.74
CA LEU A 66 -25.42 33.14 -4.97
C LEU A 66 -25.01 31.77 -5.54
N VAL A 67 -24.54 30.88 -4.66
CA VAL A 67 -24.15 29.52 -5.06
C VAL A 67 -25.36 28.76 -5.62
N TYR A 68 -26.51 28.78 -4.95
CA TYR A 68 -27.73 28.13 -5.45
C TYR A 68 -28.20 28.69 -6.79
N SER A 69 -28.10 30.01 -7.02
CA SER A 69 -28.41 30.60 -8.32
C SER A 69 -27.57 29.98 -9.44
N THR A 70 -26.26 29.81 -9.22
CA THR A 70 -25.38 29.18 -10.23
C THR A 70 -25.66 27.70 -10.44
N ILE A 71 -26.10 26.99 -9.39
CA ILE A 71 -26.51 25.59 -9.47
C ILE A 71 -27.80 25.47 -10.29
N ASP A 72 -28.80 26.31 -10.00
CA ASP A 72 -30.10 26.34 -10.70
C ASP A 72 -29.93 26.70 -12.19
N GLU A 73 -28.95 27.55 -12.50
CA GLU A 73 -28.57 27.92 -13.87
C GLU A 73 -27.74 26.84 -14.60
N ASN A 74 -27.37 25.74 -13.94
CA ASN A 74 -26.46 24.70 -14.45
C ASN A 74 -25.11 25.28 -14.92
N TYR A 75 -24.53 26.19 -14.13
CA TYR A 75 -23.27 26.85 -14.44
C TYR A 75 -22.13 26.41 -13.49
N PRO A 76 -21.51 25.23 -13.73
CA PRO A 76 -20.56 24.62 -12.81
C PRO A 76 -19.30 25.47 -12.61
N GLU A 77 -18.82 26.18 -13.62
CA GLU A 77 -17.68 27.09 -13.50
C GLU A 77 -17.96 28.19 -12.47
N GLY A 78 -19.17 28.78 -12.50
CA GLY A 78 -19.58 29.80 -11.55
C GLY A 78 -19.73 29.24 -10.13
N THR A 79 -20.34 28.06 -10.00
CA THR A 79 -20.47 27.37 -8.71
C THR A 79 -19.11 27.09 -8.08
N LEU A 80 -18.16 26.56 -8.86
CA LEU A 80 -16.82 26.23 -8.38
C LEU A 80 -16.01 27.48 -8.01
N GLN A 81 -16.11 28.55 -8.81
CA GLN A 81 -15.43 29.82 -8.52
C GLN A 81 -15.95 30.43 -7.22
N LEU A 82 -17.27 30.56 -7.07
CA LEU A 82 -17.89 31.11 -5.85
C LEU A 82 -17.50 30.29 -4.62
N LEU A 83 -17.58 28.96 -4.69
CA LEU A 83 -17.19 28.11 -3.57
C LEU A 83 -15.70 28.19 -3.26
N SER A 84 -14.83 28.31 -4.27
CA SER A 84 -13.40 28.50 -4.04
C SER A 84 -13.10 29.79 -3.28
N ASP A 85 -13.84 30.86 -3.56
CA ASP A 85 -13.66 32.17 -2.91
C ASP A 85 -14.28 32.21 -1.50
N LEU A 86 -15.35 31.44 -1.28
CA LEU A 86 -16.10 31.41 -0.02
C LEU A 86 -15.56 30.42 1.02
N LEU A 87 -14.90 29.34 0.61
CA LEU A 87 -14.37 28.33 1.53
C LEU A 87 -13.10 28.81 2.24
N GLN A 88 -13.25 29.16 3.50
CA GLN A 88 -12.18 29.55 4.43
C GLN A 88 -12.15 28.62 5.65
N PRO A 89 -11.03 28.55 6.40
CA PRO A 89 -10.99 27.82 7.67
C PRO A 89 -12.16 28.22 8.59
N GLY A 90 -12.84 27.23 9.16
CA GLY A 90 -14.02 27.45 10.01
C GLY A 90 -15.34 27.62 9.26
N TYR A 91 -15.36 27.69 7.94
CA TYR A 91 -16.60 27.74 7.16
C TYR A 91 -16.75 26.55 6.21
N TYR A 92 -17.95 25.99 6.12
CA TYR A 92 -18.22 24.84 5.24
C TYR A 92 -19.57 24.94 4.51
N PRO A 93 -19.71 24.30 3.33
CA PRO A 93 -20.95 24.30 2.59
C PRO A 93 -21.92 23.23 3.15
N PRO A 94 -23.23 23.46 3.04
CA PRO A 94 -24.26 22.45 3.30
C PRO A 94 -24.06 21.13 2.54
N ARG A 95 -24.64 20.06 3.07
CA ARG A 95 -24.54 18.70 2.51
C ARG A 95 -25.07 18.60 1.08
N ASP A 96 -26.13 19.30 0.74
CA ASP A 96 -26.71 19.30 -0.60
C ASP A 96 -25.76 19.93 -1.62
N ILE A 97 -24.99 20.95 -1.24
CA ILE A 97 -23.93 21.52 -2.10
C ILE A 97 -22.77 20.54 -2.25
N THR A 98 -22.29 19.89 -1.18
CA THR A 98 -21.24 18.87 -1.32
C THR A 98 -21.70 17.67 -2.15
N THR A 99 -22.98 17.30 -2.03
CA THR A 99 -23.63 16.28 -2.87
C THR A 99 -23.67 16.71 -4.32
N HIS A 100 -23.99 17.97 -4.62
CA HIS A 100 -23.96 18.51 -5.98
C HIS A 100 -22.53 18.48 -6.57
N LEU A 101 -21.52 18.94 -5.81
CA LEU A 101 -20.12 18.88 -6.24
C LEU A 101 -19.69 17.45 -6.59
N LEU A 102 -20.11 16.48 -5.78
CA LEU A 102 -19.80 15.06 -5.98
C LEU A 102 -20.53 14.48 -7.20
N HIS A 103 -21.86 14.54 -7.21
CA HIS A 103 -22.68 13.83 -8.19
C HIS A 103 -22.80 14.55 -9.53
N ASN A 104 -22.97 15.87 -9.51
CA ASN A 104 -23.31 16.66 -10.69
C ASN A 104 -22.10 17.30 -11.36
N ILE A 105 -20.92 17.28 -10.73
CA ILE A 105 -19.69 17.86 -11.31
C ILE A 105 -18.56 16.82 -11.38
N LEU A 106 -18.17 16.22 -10.24
CA LEU A 106 -17.06 15.26 -10.22
C LEU A 106 -17.40 13.97 -10.96
N LEU A 107 -18.59 13.40 -10.71
CA LEU A 107 -19.03 12.13 -11.28
C LEU A 107 -19.86 12.28 -12.57
N ASP A 108 -20.16 13.50 -13.00
CA ASP A 108 -20.87 13.74 -14.26
C ASP A 108 -19.98 13.38 -15.47
N PRO A 109 -20.41 12.44 -16.34
CA PRO A 109 -19.68 12.08 -17.54
C PRO A 109 -19.48 13.25 -18.52
N GLN A 110 -20.39 14.23 -18.54
CA GLN A 110 -20.38 15.33 -19.51
C GLN A 110 -19.57 16.55 -19.06
N CYS A 111 -19.41 16.74 -17.75
CA CYS A 111 -18.60 17.80 -17.17
C CYS A 111 -17.18 17.83 -17.77
N PRO A 112 -16.52 18.97 -18.00
CA PRO A 112 -15.11 19.01 -18.41
C PRO A 112 -14.15 18.52 -17.31
N HIS A 113 -13.07 17.82 -17.70
CA HIS A 113 -12.10 17.24 -16.73
C HIS A 113 -11.52 18.26 -15.73
N HIS A 114 -11.20 19.47 -16.18
CA HIS A 114 -10.63 20.50 -15.31
C HIS A 114 -11.60 20.94 -14.21
N LEU A 115 -12.91 20.94 -14.47
CA LEU A 115 -13.94 21.21 -13.46
C LEU A 115 -14.08 20.04 -12.49
N CYS A 116 -13.97 18.78 -12.95
CA CYS A 116 -13.93 17.63 -12.05
C CYS A 116 -12.76 17.74 -11.06
N VAL A 117 -11.57 18.14 -11.52
CA VAL A 117 -10.39 18.35 -10.66
C VAL A 117 -10.62 19.49 -9.66
N GLN A 118 -11.23 20.60 -10.09
CA GLN A 118 -11.60 21.69 -9.20
C GLN A 118 -12.63 21.25 -8.14
N ALA A 119 -13.67 20.53 -8.54
CA ALA A 119 -14.68 19.97 -7.62
C ALA A 119 -14.04 19.05 -6.59
N PHE A 120 -13.17 18.12 -7.02
CA PHE A 120 -12.39 17.26 -6.11
C PHE A 120 -11.56 18.08 -5.12
N ASN A 121 -10.85 19.11 -5.58
CA ASN A 121 -10.05 19.96 -4.71
C ASN A 121 -10.90 20.71 -3.68
N LEU A 122 -12.10 21.18 -4.05
CA LEU A 122 -13.03 21.83 -3.12
C LEU A 122 -13.63 20.84 -2.11
N LEU A 123 -13.94 19.61 -2.52
CA LEU A 123 -14.37 18.54 -1.62
C LEU A 123 -13.28 18.24 -0.58
N MET A 124 -12.04 18.07 -1.02
CA MET A 124 -10.89 17.86 -0.13
C MET A 124 -10.63 19.07 0.78
N ARG A 125 -10.75 20.30 0.26
CA ARG A 125 -10.59 21.53 1.05
C ARG A 125 -11.69 21.66 2.12
N THR A 126 -12.93 21.38 1.75
CA THR A 126 -14.08 21.36 2.67
C THR A 126 -13.82 20.41 3.82
N GLN A 127 -13.37 19.19 3.53
CA GLN A 127 -13.10 18.18 4.54
C GLN A 127 -11.96 18.56 5.49
N ARG A 128 -10.92 19.24 4.99
CA ARG A 128 -9.82 19.76 5.83
C ARG A 128 -10.28 20.85 6.79
N HIS A 129 -11.21 21.71 6.37
CA HIS A 129 -11.71 22.80 7.22
C HIS A 129 -12.83 22.34 8.16
N HIS A 130 -13.62 21.35 7.74
CA HIS A 130 -14.69 20.76 8.51
C HIS A 130 -14.74 19.26 8.24
N MET A 131 -14.28 18.48 9.22
CA MET A 131 -14.27 17.02 9.14
C MET A 131 -15.71 16.52 8.94
N ALA A 132 -15.91 15.66 7.94
CA ALA A 132 -17.23 15.13 7.68
C ALA A 132 -17.65 14.16 8.80
N ASP A 133 -18.93 14.20 9.15
CA ASP A 133 -19.57 13.24 10.05
C ASP A 133 -20.67 12.45 9.33
N LYS A 134 -21.30 11.52 10.04
CA LYS A 134 -22.36 10.66 9.48
C LYS A 134 -23.51 11.41 8.81
N THR A 135 -23.74 12.68 9.19
CA THR A 135 -24.82 13.51 8.66
C THR A 135 -24.38 14.37 7.48
N THR A 136 -23.08 14.66 7.35
CA THR A 136 -22.55 15.54 6.29
C THR A 136 -21.88 14.80 5.15
N VAL A 137 -21.58 13.50 5.29
CA VAL A 137 -20.98 12.71 4.22
C VAL A 137 -21.90 12.65 2.98
N PRO A 138 -21.40 12.98 1.78
CA PRO A 138 -22.21 13.01 0.55
C PRO A 138 -22.20 11.68 -0.23
N TRP A 139 -21.47 10.66 0.23
CA TRP A 139 -21.33 9.37 -0.45
C TRP A 139 -21.86 8.20 0.40
N ASP A 140 -22.24 7.12 -0.25
CA ASP A 140 -22.58 5.85 0.38
C ASP A 140 -21.92 4.67 -0.35
N TRP A 141 -22.13 3.45 0.18
CA TRP A 141 -21.54 2.25 -0.39
C TRP A 141 -22.10 1.89 -1.77
N GLU A 142 -23.36 2.24 -2.03
CA GLU A 142 -24.01 1.99 -3.32
C GLU A 142 -23.37 2.84 -4.42
N LEU A 143 -23.14 4.13 -4.14
CA LEU A 143 -22.41 5.02 -5.01
C LEU A 143 -21.00 4.48 -5.31
N LEU A 144 -20.25 4.14 -4.26
CA LEU A 144 -18.89 3.59 -4.40
C LEU A 144 -18.88 2.35 -5.30
N THR A 145 -19.78 1.41 -5.04
CA THR A 145 -19.90 0.18 -5.81
C THR A 145 -20.26 0.47 -7.27
N SER A 146 -21.21 1.38 -7.51
CA SER A 146 -21.61 1.76 -8.87
C SER A 146 -20.48 2.41 -9.66
N VAL A 147 -19.68 3.28 -9.03
CA VAL A 147 -18.59 4.01 -9.71
C VAL A 147 -17.42 3.07 -9.99
N VAL A 148 -17.07 2.19 -9.05
CA VAL A 148 -15.99 1.22 -9.23
C VAL A 148 -16.38 0.11 -10.22
N ALA A 149 -17.62 -0.37 -10.19
CA ALA A 149 -18.11 -1.41 -11.11
C ALA A 149 -18.12 -0.91 -12.57
N ASN A 150 -18.44 0.36 -12.79
CA ASN A 150 -18.49 0.94 -14.12
C ASN A 150 -17.10 1.39 -14.64
N GLN A 151 -15.99 0.94 -14.07
CA GLN A 151 -14.66 1.17 -14.61
C GLN A 151 -14.44 0.34 -15.90
N ASP A 152 -15.09 0.73 -17.01
CA ASP A 152 -14.77 0.21 -18.33
C ASP A 152 -13.33 0.61 -18.68
N SER A 153 -12.52 -0.38 -19.06
CA SER A 153 -11.08 -0.26 -19.30
C SER A 153 -10.68 0.69 -20.44
N THR A 154 -11.64 1.21 -21.21
CA THR A 154 -11.38 2.04 -22.38
C THR A 154 -11.41 3.54 -22.10
N ASN A 155 -11.90 3.98 -20.94
CA ASN A 155 -12.06 5.40 -20.63
C ASN A 155 -11.08 5.86 -19.54
N ARG A 156 -9.88 6.29 -19.96
CA ARG A 156 -8.82 6.81 -19.08
C ARG A 156 -9.30 7.90 -18.12
N ARG A 157 -10.10 8.84 -18.63
CA ARG A 157 -10.66 9.93 -17.82
C ARG A 157 -11.50 9.39 -16.66
N ARG A 158 -12.23 8.29 -16.90
CA ARG A 158 -13.03 7.63 -15.88
C ARG A 158 -12.16 7.03 -14.78
N CYS A 159 -11.03 6.41 -15.11
CA CYS A 159 -10.08 5.87 -14.13
C CYS A 159 -9.57 6.96 -13.17
N GLU A 160 -9.16 8.11 -13.71
CA GLU A 160 -8.69 9.25 -12.91
C GLU A 160 -9.81 9.81 -11.99
N ILE A 161 -11.05 9.88 -12.49
CA ILE A 161 -12.22 10.29 -11.68
C ILE A 161 -12.51 9.28 -10.57
N VAL A 162 -12.48 7.97 -10.85
CA VAL A 162 -12.68 6.97 -9.80
C VAL A 162 -11.57 7.05 -8.75
N ARG A 163 -10.31 7.27 -9.16
CA ARG A 163 -9.22 7.50 -8.21
C ARG A 163 -9.49 8.73 -7.34
N MET A 164 -9.93 9.85 -7.92
CA MET A 164 -10.28 11.06 -7.15
C MET A 164 -11.42 10.79 -6.14
N LEU A 165 -12.47 10.07 -6.54
CA LEU A 165 -13.54 9.66 -5.63
C LEU A 165 -13.01 8.80 -4.49
N LEU A 166 -12.24 7.74 -4.82
CA LEU A 166 -11.70 6.83 -3.82
C LEU A 166 -10.74 7.54 -2.85
N GLU A 167 -9.95 8.49 -3.34
CA GLU A 167 -9.07 9.31 -2.51
C GLU A 167 -9.88 10.19 -1.53
N TYR A 168 -10.95 10.83 -2.02
CA TYR A 168 -11.85 11.62 -1.16
C TYR A 168 -12.50 10.75 -0.08
N VAL A 169 -13.00 9.56 -0.46
CA VAL A 169 -13.61 8.61 0.48
C VAL A 169 -12.62 8.12 1.52
N VAL A 170 -11.44 7.63 1.12
CA VAL A 170 -10.47 7.11 2.08
C VAL A 170 -9.98 8.20 3.02
N GLN A 171 -9.79 9.43 2.52
CA GLN A 171 -9.45 10.56 3.38
C GLN A 171 -10.57 10.83 4.39
N THR A 172 -11.85 10.82 3.95
CA THR A 172 -13.01 10.99 4.86
C THR A 172 -12.96 9.97 5.99
N LEU A 173 -12.66 8.71 5.66
CA LEU A 173 -12.59 7.63 6.63
C LEU A 173 -11.40 7.77 7.59
N GLU A 174 -10.22 8.13 7.09
CA GLU A 174 -9.02 8.31 7.91
C GLU A 174 -9.17 9.48 8.87
N ASP A 175 -9.65 10.62 8.39
CA ASP A 175 -9.87 11.83 9.19
C ASP A 175 -10.86 11.53 10.33
N ASP A 176 -12.03 10.97 10.01
CA ASP A 176 -13.01 10.57 11.02
C ASP A 176 -12.44 9.51 11.99
N PHE A 177 -11.71 8.51 11.49
CA PHE A 177 -11.06 7.52 12.34
C PHE A 177 -10.11 8.17 13.35
N GLN A 178 -9.23 9.09 12.91
CA GLN A 178 -8.30 9.77 13.82
C GLN A 178 -9.06 10.64 14.83
N ALA A 179 -10.03 11.45 14.42
CA ALA A 179 -10.81 12.28 15.35
C ALA A 179 -11.57 11.44 16.40
N LYS A 180 -12.22 10.35 15.97
CA LYS A 180 -12.95 9.45 16.88
C LYS A 180 -12.01 8.61 17.74
N ARG A 181 -10.78 8.35 17.28
CA ARG A 181 -9.73 7.73 18.08
C ARG A 181 -9.31 8.65 19.23
N TYR A 182 -9.04 9.93 18.98
CA TYR A 182 -8.65 10.88 20.02
C TYR A 182 -9.73 11.06 21.10
N THR A 183 -11.00 11.01 20.70
CA THR A 183 -12.16 11.15 21.60
C THR A 183 -12.67 9.83 22.19
N SER A 184 -11.99 8.70 21.93
CA SER A 184 -12.41 7.35 22.37
C SER A 184 -13.83 6.95 21.92
N ALA A 185 -14.29 7.47 20.78
CA ALA A 185 -15.62 7.29 20.22
C ALA A 185 -15.63 6.47 18.92
N LEU A 186 -14.63 5.60 18.71
CA LEU A 186 -14.48 4.78 17.48
C LEU A 186 -15.72 3.97 17.10
N HIS A 187 -16.55 3.58 18.06
CA HIS A 187 -17.80 2.87 17.79
C HIS A 187 -18.83 3.71 17.02
N HIS A 188 -18.68 5.03 17.02
CA HIS A 188 -19.50 5.97 16.27
C HIS A 188 -18.84 6.46 14.98
N SER A 189 -17.64 5.99 14.62
CA SER A 189 -16.93 6.43 13.42
C SER A 189 -17.65 5.95 12.15
N ILE A 190 -17.56 6.75 11.10
CA ILE A 190 -17.89 6.39 9.72
C ILE A 190 -16.99 5.23 9.30
N ALA A 191 -15.68 5.28 9.61
CA ALA A 191 -14.74 4.21 9.28
C ALA A 191 -15.19 2.84 9.80
N LYS A 192 -15.72 2.75 11.02
CA LYS A 192 -16.26 1.50 11.55
C LYS A 192 -17.59 1.12 10.90
N ALA A 193 -18.47 2.10 10.68
CA ALA A 193 -19.75 1.85 10.02
C ALA A 193 -19.57 1.30 8.58
N THR A 194 -18.47 1.66 7.91
CA THR A 194 -18.16 1.23 6.55
C THR A 194 -17.25 -0.01 6.50
N LEU A 195 -16.18 -0.03 7.29
CA LEU A 195 -15.09 -1.00 7.14
C LEU A 195 -14.94 -1.99 8.32
N SER A 196 -15.96 -2.10 9.18
CA SER A 196 -15.93 -3.12 10.24
C SER A 196 -15.97 -4.52 9.64
N CYS A 197 -14.97 -5.32 10.00
CA CYS A 197 -14.93 -6.74 9.69
C CYS A 197 -15.96 -7.54 10.50
N ASP A 198 -16.36 -7.06 11.67
CA ASP A 198 -17.40 -7.71 12.48
C ASP A 198 -18.82 -7.46 11.92
N GLN A 199 -19.11 -6.24 11.50
CA GLN A 199 -20.48 -5.80 11.17
C GLN A 199 -20.74 -5.69 9.66
N HIS A 200 -19.74 -5.29 8.87
CA HIS A 200 -19.89 -4.93 7.45
C HIS A 200 -18.87 -5.64 6.56
N PHE A 201 -18.57 -6.91 6.87
CA PHE A 201 -17.60 -7.70 6.11
C PHE A 201 -17.87 -7.81 4.60
N PRO A 202 -19.12 -7.82 4.09
CA PRO A 202 -19.37 -7.76 2.65
C PRO A 202 -18.69 -6.55 1.97
N GLN A 203 -18.70 -5.38 2.61
CA GLN A 203 -18.06 -4.17 2.08
C GLN A 203 -16.53 -4.34 2.03
N VAL A 204 -15.95 -4.92 3.09
CA VAL A 204 -14.52 -5.25 3.15
C VAL A 204 -14.13 -6.26 2.05
N ARG A 205 -14.99 -7.25 1.76
CA ARG A 205 -14.78 -8.19 0.65
C ARG A 205 -14.78 -7.49 -0.70
N ASP A 206 -15.63 -6.49 -0.89
CA ASP A 206 -15.65 -5.72 -2.13
C ASP A 206 -14.38 -4.89 -2.29
N VAL A 207 -13.86 -4.26 -1.21
CA VAL A 207 -12.53 -3.61 -1.21
C VAL A 207 -11.44 -4.59 -1.63
N ILE A 208 -11.46 -5.81 -1.08
CA ILE A 208 -10.50 -6.85 -1.46
C ILE A 208 -10.62 -7.18 -2.95
N LYS A 209 -11.83 -7.42 -3.48
CA LYS A 209 -12.03 -7.69 -4.91
C LYS A 209 -11.54 -6.55 -5.80
N TRP A 210 -11.83 -5.30 -5.43
CA TRP A 210 -11.39 -4.12 -6.18
C TRP A 210 -9.87 -3.96 -6.14
N LEU A 211 -9.23 -4.21 -5.00
CA LEU A 211 -7.78 -4.27 -4.87
C LEU A 211 -7.18 -5.28 -5.85
N PHE A 212 -7.71 -6.51 -5.88
CA PHE A 212 -7.23 -7.53 -6.82
C PHE A 212 -7.41 -7.11 -8.28
N SER A 213 -8.56 -6.50 -8.62
CA SER A 213 -8.78 -5.98 -9.96
C SER A 213 -7.78 -4.88 -10.33
N ALA A 214 -7.46 -3.97 -9.41
CA ALA A 214 -6.50 -2.90 -9.64
C ALA A 214 -5.06 -3.44 -9.79
N ILE A 215 -4.69 -4.44 -8.96
CA ILE A 215 -3.41 -5.14 -9.07
C ILE A 215 -3.25 -5.76 -10.46
N MET A 216 -4.24 -6.55 -10.92
CA MET A 216 -4.18 -7.19 -12.23
C MET A 216 -4.00 -6.16 -13.36
N LYS A 217 -4.78 -5.08 -13.36
CA LYS A 217 -4.68 -4.00 -14.36
C LYS A 217 -3.34 -3.26 -14.31
N SER A 218 -2.73 -3.10 -13.13
CA SER A 218 -1.45 -2.40 -12.98
C SER A 218 -0.23 -3.18 -13.51
N THR A 219 -0.36 -4.50 -13.63
CA THR A 219 0.71 -5.41 -14.08
C THR A 219 0.53 -5.89 -15.52
N GLU A 220 -0.52 -5.45 -16.21
CA GLU A 220 -0.72 -5.71 -17.63
C GLU A 220 0.40 -5.09 -18.47
N HIS A 221 0.95 -5.85 -19.41
CA HIS A 221 2.07 -5.42 -20.24
C HIS A 221 1.56 -4.62 -21.45
N GLY A 222 1.90 -3.33 -21.49
CA GLY A 222 1.70 -2.46 -22.66
C GLY A 222 2.90 -1.52 -22.83
N GLU A 223 3.50 -1.52 -24.01
CA GLU A 223 4.73 -0.77 -24.33
C GLU A 223 4.49 0.72 -24.64
N CYS A 224 3.23 1.17 -24.66
CA CYS A 224 2.89 2.56 -24.97
C CYS A 224 3.12 3.50 -23.76
N ARG A 225 3.36 4.79 -24.03
CA ARG A 225 3.37 5.82 -22.98
C ARG A 225 2.01 5.94 -22.28
N GLU A 226 0.93 5.66 -23.00
CA GLU A 226 -0.45 5.74 -22.50
C GLU A 226 -0.72 4.63 -21.48
N THR A 227 -0.30 3.40 -21.77
CA THR A 227 -0.42 2.25 -20.86
C THR A 227 0.43 2.42 -19.60
N THR A 228 1.54 3.15 -19.67
CA THR A 228 2.33 3.47 -18.47
C THR A 228 1.58 4.40 -17.51
N ARG A 229 0.90 5.44 -18.01
CA ARG A 229 0.11 6.34 -17.16
C ARG A 229 -1.10 5.64 -16.53
N GLU A 230 -1.76 4.77 -17.27
CA GLU A 230 -2.87 3.98 -16.73
C GLU A 230 -2.40 3.04 -15.62
N ARG A 231 -1.23 2.42 -15.77
CA ARG A 231 -0.60 1.65 -14.69
C ARG A 231 -0.27 2.49 -13.46
N ASP A 232 0.19 3.72 -13.64
CA ASP A 232 0.45 4.65 -12.53
C ASP A 232 -0.85 4.97 -11.76
N GLU A 233 -1.95 5.22 -12.48
CA GLU A 233 -3.26 5.47 -11.88
C GLU A 233 -3.78 4.23 -11.14
N GLN A 234 -3.65 3.04 -11.73
CA GLN A 234 -4.00 1.78 -11.06
C GLN A 234 -3.14 1.53 -9.81
N SER A 235 -1.85 1.84 -9.86
CA SER A 235 -0.95 1.71 -8.70
C SER A 235 -1.36 2.65 -7.55
N ARG A 236 -1.85 3.86 -7.87
CA ARG A 236 -2.42 4.76 -6.87
C ARG A 236 -3.73 4.21 -6.29
N ILE A 237 -4.59 3.62 -7.12
CA ILE A 237 -5.81 2.95 -6.65
C ILE A 237 -5.47 1.77 -5.73
N VAL A 238 -4.45 0.98 -6.05
CA VAL A 238 -3.93 -0.08 -5.16
C VAL A 238 -3.56 0.50 -3.79
N SER A 239 -2.81 1.62 -3.76
CA SER A 239 -2.45 2.29 -2.50
C SER A 239 -3.68 2.73 -1.69
N ILE A 240 -4.72 3.26 -2.35
CA ILE A 240 -5.96 3.67 -1.70
C ILE A 240 -6.68 2.47 -1.06
N PHE A 241 -6.84 1.36 -1.78
CA PHE A 241 -7.46 0.18 -1.20
C PHE A 241 -6.64 -0.43 -0.06
N GLN A 242 -5.31 -0.34 -0.12
CA GLN A 242 -4.45 -0.76 0.99
C GLN A 242 -4.64 0.10 2.25
N ARG A 243 -4.83 1.42 2.09
CA ARG A 243 -5.22 2.31 3.20
C ARG A 243 -6.57 1.91 3.80
N MET A 244 -7.56 1.59 2.96
CA MET A 244 -8.86 1.08 3.42
C MET A 244 -8.73 -0.24 4.18
N LEU A 245 -7.89 -1.18 3.74
CA LEU A 245 -7.63 -2.43 4.48
C LEU A 245 -6.92 -2.18 5.82
N SER A 246 -6.00 -1.21 5.88
CA SER A 246 -5.39 -0.78 7.15
C SER A 246 -6.43 -0.24 8.12
N LEU A 247 -7.38 0.59 7.64
CA LEU A 247 -8.50 1.03 8.47
C LEU A 247 -9.37 -0.14 8.92
N ALA A 248 -9.73 -1.04 8.02
CA ALA A 248 -10.56 -2.22 8.34
C ALA A 248 -9.93 -3.08 9.46
N LEU A 249 -8.60 -3.15 9.50
CA LEU A 249 -7.85 -3.84 10.54
C LEU A 249 -7.97 -3.18 11.93
N GLU A 250 -8.09 -1.86 11.98
CA GLU A 250 -7.99 -1.05 13.21
C GLU A 250 -9.34 -0.56 13.77
N VAL A 251 -10.40 -0.51 12.95
CA VAL A 251 -11.73 -0.01 13.36
C VAL A 251 -12.47 -0.96 14.32
N ASP A 252 -12.06 -2.23 14.36
CA ASP A 252 -12.59 -3.24 15.27
C ASP A 252 -11.74 -3.40 16.53
N ARG A 253 -12.31 -4.06 17.55
CA ARG A 253 -11.69 -4.09 18.90
C ARG A 253 -10.39 -4.89 18.96
N SER A 254 -10.14 -5.80 18.02
CA SER A 254 -8.95 -6.67 18.06
C SER A 254 -8.29 -6.78 16.68
N PRO A 255 -7.22 -6.01 16.43
CA PRO A 255 -6.45 -6.12 15.19
C PRO A 255 -5.91 -7.53 14.95
N ALA A 256 -5.62 -8.29 16.01
CA ALA A 256 -5.18 -9.68 15.90
C ALA A 256 -6.28 -10.58 15.28
N LEU A 257 -7.51 -10.52 15.80
CA LEU A 257 -8.63 -11.31 15.24
C LEU A 257 -8.98 -10.84 13.82
N THR A 258 -9.01 -9.52 13.61
CA THR A 258 -9.29 -8.95 12.30
C THR A 258 -8.23 -9.33 11.28
N SER A 259 -6.95 -9.37 11.67
CA SER A 259 -5.86 -9.79 10.78
C SER A 259 -6.04 -11.22 10.28
N VAL A 260 -6.50 -12.14 11.14
CA VAL A 260 -6.76 -13.53 10.77
C VAL A 260 -7.91 -13.63 9.78
N LYS A 261 -9.01 -12.90 10.03
CA LYS A 261 -10.17 -12.91 9.13
C LYS A 261 -9.83 -12.31 7.77
N LEU A 262 -9.13 -11.18 7.74
CA LEU A 262 -8.67 -10.53 6.52
C LEU A 262 -7.65 -11.39 5.77
N SER A 263 -6.67 -11.98 6.45
CA SER A 263 -5.66 -12.81 5.80
C SER A 263 -6.25 -14.05 5.16
N GLN A 264 -7.28 -14.65 5.76
CA GLN A 264 -8.02 -15.77 5.16
C GLN A 264 -8.75 -15.35 3.88
N GLU A 265 -9.46 -14.22 3.90
CA GLU A 265 -10.16 -13.74 2.71
C GLU A 265 -9.20 -13.34 1.58
N LEU A 266 -8.12 -12.64 1.91
CA LEU A 266 -7.05 -12.31 0.98
C LEU A 266 -6.42 -13.58 0.40
N PHE A 267 -6.12 -14.57 1.25
CA PHE A 267 -5.59 -15.85 0.82
C PHE A 267 -6.53 -16.53 -0.18
N HIS A 268 -7.82 -16.69 0.15
CA HIS A 268 -8.80 -17.28 -0.77
C HIS A 268 -8.84 -16.57 -2.13
N MET A 269 -8.77 -15.24 -2.13
CA MET A 269 -8.72 -14.47 -3.37
C MET A 269 -7.42 -14.66 -4.15
N VAL A 270 -6.25 -14.74 -3.48
CA VAL A 270 -4.98 -15.05 -4.15
C VAL A 270 -5.05 -16.41 -4.83
N ILE A 271 -5.47 -17.47 -4.11
CA ILE A 271 -5.46 -18.83 -4.67
C ILE A 271 -6.51 -18.98 -5.80
N SER A 272 -7.62 -18.25 -5.72
CA SER A 272 -8.71 -18.36 -6.71
C SER A 272 -8.46 -17.53 -7.97
N ASN A 273 -7.87 -16.34 -7.83
CA ASN A 273 -7.90 -15.31 -8.88
C ASN A 273 -6.53 -14.73 -9.24
N VAL A 274 -5.46 -15.10 -8.53
CA VAL A 274 -4.12 -14.51 -8.74
C VAL A 274 -3.08 -15.56 -9.10
N PRO A 275 -2.95 -15.89 -10.39
CA PRO A 275 -2.04 -16.93 -10.84
C PRO A 275 -0.59 -16.45 -10.98
N LEU A 276 -0.33 -15.15 -11.17
CA LEU A 276 0.98 -14.63 -11.57
C LEU A 276 1.81 -14.08 -10.40
N ARG A 277 3.13 -14.28 -10.47
CA ARG A 277 4.11 -13.81 -9.48
C ARG A 277 4.02 -12.30 -9.31
N ALA A 278 3.98 -11.55 -10.39
CA ALA A 278 3.92 -10.08 -10.34
C ALA A 278 2.72 -9.59 -9.50
N HIS A 279 1.57 -10.25 -9.62
CA HIS A 279 0.37 -9.90 -8.86
C HIS A 279 0.53 -10.25 -7.37
N ARG A 280 1.06 -11.44 -7.05
CA ARG A 280 1.32 -11.88 -5.66
C ARG A 280 2.31 -10.92 -4.98
N MET A 281 3.37 -10.57 -5.69
CA MET A 281 4.42 -9.68 -5.20
C MET A 281 3.88 -8.27 -4.96
N LEU A 282 3.16 -7.69 -5.93
CA LEU A 282 2.58 -6.36 -5.77
C LEU A 282 1.57 -6.30 -4.62
N LEU A 283 0.75 -7.35 -4.42
CA LEU A 283 -0.13 -7.45 -3.25
C LEU A 283 0.68 -7.41 -1.94
N LEU A 284 1.69 -8.26 -1.82
CA LEU A 284 2.47 -8.41 -0.59
C LEU A 284 3.33 -7.18 -0.27
N GLU A 285 3.87 -6.53 -1.30
CA GLU A 285 4.67 -5.31 -1.17
C GLU A 285 3.81 -4.09 -0.83
N SER A 286 2.58 -4.02 -1.35
CA SER A 286 1.66 -2.91 -1.09
C SER A 286 0.93 -3.00 0.25
N LEU A 287 0.90 -4.16 0.91
CA LEU A 287 0.31 -4.33 2.24
C LEU A 287 1.04 -3.46 3.29
N GLN A 288 0.33 -2.44 3.78
CA GLN A 288 0.84 -1.50 4.78
C GLN A 288 0.98 -2.14 6.16
N SER A 289 0.01 -2.96 6.56
CA SER A 289 0.04 -3.66 7.86
C SER A 289 0.98 -4.87 7.82
N LYS A 290 2.04 -4.79 8.64
CA LYS A 290 3.00 -5.89 8.80
C LYS A 290 2.39 -7.11 9.49
N LEU A 291 1.41 -6.91 10.37
CA LEU A 291 0.65 -8.00 10.98
C LEU A 291 -0.16 -8.76 9.93
N LEU A 292 -0.92 -8.03 9.09
CA LEU A 292 -1.73 -8.63 8.03
C LEU A 292 -0.84 -9.34 6.99
N ARG A 293 0.26 -8.70 6.59
CA ARG A 293 1.25 -9.30 5.68
C ARG A 293 1.87 -10.57 6.25
N CYS A 294 2.23 -10.57 7.54
CA CYS A 294 2.74 -11.75 8.25
C CYS A 294 1.73 -12.90 8.19
N LYS A 295 0.45 -12.63 8.49
CA LYS A 295 -0.61 -13.63 8.47
C LYS A 295 -0.93 -14.17 7.08
N LEU A 296 -0.93 -13.31 6.07
CA LEU A 296 -1.12 -13.75 4.68
C LEU A 296 0.04 -14.64 4.23
N LEU A 297 1.29 -14.26 4.53
CA LEU A 297 2.47 -15.06 4.20
C LEU A 297 2.47 -16.42 4.91
N GLU A 298 2.03 -16.47 6.18
CA GLU A 298 1.84 -17.72 6.93
C GLU A 298 0.89 -18.66 6.18
N HIS A 299 -0.26 -18.17 5.69
CA HIS A 299 -1.20 -18.98 4.90
C HIS A 299 -0.63 -19.42 3.54
N LEU A 300 0.04 -18.53 2.82
CA LEU A 300 0.63 -18.84 1.51
C LEU A 300 1.74 -19.89 1.62
N LEU A 301 2.63 -19.74 2.60
CA LEU A 301 3.72 -20.67 2.82
C LEU A 301 3.23 -21.99 3.40
N ASP A 302 2.25 -21.97 4.32
CA ASP A 302 1.61 -23.21 4.76
C ASP A 302 1.01 -23.93 3.56
N TYR A 303 0.23 -23.26 2.70
CA TYR A 303 -0.37 -23.87 1.51
C TYR A 303 0.68 -24.50 0.59
N ALA A 304 1.83 -23.85 0.39
CA ALA A 304 2.95 -24.38 -0.40
C ALA A 304 3.81 -25.44 0.33
N CYS A 305 3.55 -25.70 1.60
CA CYS A 305 4.29 -26.68 2.40
C CYS A 305 3.61 -28.06 2.34
N PRO A 306 4.28 -29.11 1.84
CA PRO A 306 3.73 -30.47 1.83
C PRO A 306 3.69 -31.09 3.23
N LEU A 307 4.62 -30.70 4.11
CA LEU A 307 4.72 -31.20 5.48
C LEU A 307 4.02 -30.24 6.44
N LYS A 308 2.76 -30.53 6.77
CA LYS A 308 1.97 -29.71 7.69
C LYS A 308 2.47 -29.86 9.12
N ILE A 309 2.57 -28.74 9.82
CA ILE A 309 2.92 -28.69 11.23
C ILE A 309 2.00 -27.71 11.96
N SER A 310 1.54 -28.09 13.15
CA SER A 310 0.70 -27.22 13.98
C SER A 310 1.59 -26.39 14.92
N LEU A 311 2.34 -25.45 14.35
CA LEU A 311 3.09 -24.44 15.12
C LEU A 311 2.49 -23.06 14.90
N PRO A 312 2.41 -22.21 15.95
CA PRO A 312 2.11 -20.81 15.75
C PRO A 312 3.26 -20.12 15.01
N MET A 313 2.96 -19.01 14.32
CA MET A 313 3.99 -18.19 13.70
C MET A 313 5.12 -17.84 14.69
N SER A 314 6.33 -18.26 14.33
CA SER A 314 7.58 -18.26 15.11
C SER A 314 8.80 -18.44 14.19
N LEU A 315 10.01 -18.23 14.72
CA LEU A 315 11.24 -18.52 13.96
C LEU A 315 11.38 -20.01 13.62
N SER A 316 10.95 -20.92 14.50
CA SER A 316 10.93 -22.35 14.20
C SER A 316 10.03 -22.70 13.02
N LEU A 317 8.84 -22.09 12.92
CA LEU A 317 7.96 -22.27 11.77
C LEU A 317 8.58 -21.70 10.49
N LEU A 318 9.28 -20.58 10.57
CA LEU A 318 10.01 -20.02 9.41
C LEU A 318 11.09 -20.99 8.91
N LEU A 319 11.90 -21.57 9.81
CA LEU A 319 12.90 -22.58 9.42
C LEU A 319 12.24 -23.82 8.82
N HIS A 320 11.07 -24.22 9.34
CA HIS A 320 10.28 -25.31 8.77
C HIS A 320 9.84 -25.00 7.32
N PHE A 321 9.35 -23.79 7.05
CA PHE A 321 9.01 -23.38 5.69
C PHE A 321 10.24 -23.36 4.77
N MET A 322 11.38 -22.84 5.24
CA MET A 322 12.63 -22.87 4.47
C MET A 322 13.09 -24.31 4.13
N LYS A 323 12.89 -25.25 5.05
CA LYS A 323 13.21 -26.68 4.86
C LYS A 323 12.25 -27.44 3.95
N ASN A 324 11.01 -27.00 3.80
CA ASN A 324 9.98 -27.89 3.25
C ASN A 324 9.12 -27.26 2.15
N CYS A 325 8.98 -25.94 2.09
CA CYS A 325 8.17 -25.30 1.07
C CYS A 325 8.78 -25.45 -0.32
N THR A 326 7.91 -25.57 -1.32
CA THR A 326 8.24 -25.48 -2.74
C THR A 326 7.08 -24.81 -3.44
N LEU A 327 7.34 -23.70 -4.13
CA LEU A 327 6.28 -22.97 -4.84
C LEU A 327 5.90 -23.68 -6.14
N ALA A 328 4.63 -23.57 -6.51
CA ALA A 328 4.16 -23.95 -7.82
C ALA A 328 4.86 -23.07 -8.89
N PRO A 329 5.23 -23.63 -10.05
CA PRO A 329 5.83 -22.85 -11.12
C PRO A 329 4.86 -21.78 -11.62
N ASP A 330 5.37 -20.59 -11.89
CA ASP A 330 4.56 -19.52 -12.46
C ASP A 330 4.41 -19.72 -13.98
N PRO A 331 3.24 -19.45 -14.57
CA PRO A 331 3.07 -19.50 -16.03
C PRO A 331 4.05 -18.61 -16.79
N THR A 332 4.54 -17.52 -16.19
CA THR A 332 5.49 -16.60 -16.85
C THR A 332 6.95 -17.03 -16.77
N ASP A 333 7.28 -18.05 -15.97
CA ASP A 333 8.68 -18.45 -15.72
C ASP A 333 9.35 -19.08 -16.96
N GLY A 334 8.56 -19.58 -17.91
CA GLY A 334 9.08 -20.28 -19.08
C GLY A 334 10.02 -21.43 -18.69
N THR A 335 11.29 -21.33 -19.09
CA THR A 335 12.33 -22.30 -18.75
C THR A 335 13.10 -21.98 -17.46
N GLU A 336 12.89 -20.79 -16.89
CA GLU A 336 13.66 -20.27 -15.75
C GLU A 336 13.12 -20.78 -14.40
N ARG A 337 13.20 -22.10 -14.19
CA ARG A 337 12.71 -22.76 -12.97
C ARG A 337 13.30 -22.21 -11.67
N TRP A 338 14.44 -21.53 -11.73
CA TRP A 338 15.09 -20.92 -10.57
C TRP A 338 14.28 -19.77 -9.97
N GLN A 339 13.42 -19.11 -10.76
CA GLN A 339 12.65 -17.95 -10.29
C GLN A 339 11.65 -18.28 -9.17
N ARG A 340 11.14 -19.53 -9.11
CA ARG A 340 10.28 -19.97 -8.00
C ARG A 340 11.05 -20.10 -6.68
N TRP A 341 12.36 -20.37 -6.75
CA TRP A 341 13.23 -20.40 -5.58
C TRP A 341 13.57 -18.99 -5.14
N GLU A 342 13.82 -18.08 -6.08
CA GLU A 342 13.96 -16.64 -5.79
C GLU A 342 12.70 -16.09 -5.10
N GLU A 343 11.51 -16.38 -5.64
CA GLU A 343 10.24 -15.99 -5.02
C GLU A 343 10.13 -16.57 -3.60
N LEU A 344 10.48 -17.85 -3.38
CA LEU A 344 10.44 -18.45 -2.05
C LEU A 344 11.39 -17.76 -1.06
N VAL A 345 12.63 -17.44 -1.45
CA VAL A 345 13.56 -16.66 -0.61
C VAL A 345 12.94 -15.31 -0.28
N HIS A 346 12.32 -14.65 -1.26
CA HIS A 346 11.69 -13.35 -1.06
C HIS A 346 10.48 -13.42 -0.09
N LEU A 347 9.62 -14.45 -0.22
CA LEU A 347 8.50 -14.67 0.71
C LEU A 347 8.98 -14.93 2.14
N LEU A 348 10.04 -15.75 2.31
CA LEU A 348 10.65 -16.03 3.61
C LEU A 348 11.25 -14.77 4.23
N TRP A 349 11.93 -13.95 3.43
CA TRP A 349 12.47 -12.66 3.86
C TRP A 349 11.36 -11.70 4.31
N MET A 350 10.30 -11.56 3.50
CA MET A 350 9.14 -10.75 3.87
C MET A 350 8.47 -11.27 5.14
N LEU A 351 8.39 -12.59 5.33
CA LEU A 351 7.81 -13.19 6.53
C LEU A 351 8.64 -12.83 7.76
N LEU A 352 9.97 -13.00 7.70
CA LEU A 352 10.89 -12.66 8.78
C LEU A 352 10.76 -11.18 9.20
N LEU A 353 10.81 -10.27 8.23
CA LEU A 353 10.70 -8.84 8.50
C LEU A 353 9.33 -8.47 9.08
N SER A 354 8.26 -9.06 8.55
CA SER A 354 6.90 -8.83 9.03
C SER A 354 6.70 -9.36 10.44
N TYR A 355 7.20 -10.56 10.71
CA TYR A 355 7.17 -11.19 12.02
C TYR A 355 7.96 -10.37 13.04
N ASN A 356 9.20 -9.99 12.72
CA ASN A 356 10.03 -9.17 13.60
C ASN A 356 9.35 -7.84 13.93
N LYS A 357 8.72 -7.16 12.96
CA LYS A 357 7.99 -5.91 13.20
C LYS A 357 6.69 -6.13 13.99
N ALA A 358 5.99 -7.25 13.76
CA ALA A 358 4.79 -7.61 14.53
C ALA A 358 5.10 -8.06 15.96
N MET A 359 6.28 -8.62 16.22
CA MET A 359 6.73 -9.03 17.54
C MET A 359 7.38 -7.88 18.32
N LYS A 360 8.09 -6.97 17.63
CA LYS A 360 8.69 -5.76 18.23
C LYS A 360 7.67 -4.69 18.58
N GLY A 361 6.48 -4.72 17.97
CA GLY A 361 5.46 -3.69 18.11
C GLY A 361 4.12 -4.23 18.57
N TYR A 362 3.52 -3.54 19.53
CA TYR A 362 2.11 -3.18 19.78
C TYR A 362 0.95 -3.66 18.86
N LEU A 363 1.18 -4.25 17.69
CA LEU A 363 0.19 -4.58 16.66
C LEU A 363 -0.82 -5.66 17.08
N CYS A 364 -0.54 -6.45 18.12
CA CYS A 364 -1.50 -7.41 18.68
C CYS A 364 -2.53 -6.75 19.62
N SER A 365 -2.25 -5.53 20.11
CA SER A 365 -3.15 -4.75 20.95
C SER A 365 -3.90 -3.72 20.12
N SER A 366 -5.15 -3.45 20.49
CA SER A 366 -5.96 -2.44 19.84
C SER A 366 -5.28 -1.07 19.90
N VAL A 367 -5.51 -0.25 18.88
CA VAL A 367 -5.01 1.12 18.80
C VAL A 367 -5.36 1.95 20.05
N THR A 368 -6.47 1.62 20.72
CA THR A 368 -6.92 2.17 22.00
C THR A 368 -6.10 1.70 23.21
N GLU A 369 -5.55 0.49 23.20
CA GLU A 369 -4.71 -0.08 24.27
C GLU A 369 -3.23 0.31 24.15
N GLN A 370 -2.79 0.77 22.97
CA GLN A 370 -1.41 1.20 22.73
C GLN A 370 -1.04 2.52 23.42
N ARG A 371 -2.02 3.28 23.94
CA ARG A 371 -1.81 4.55 24.65
C ARG A 371 -1.24 4.27 26.06
N GLY A 372 0.04 3.90 26.14
CA GLY A 372 0.78 3.85 27.42
C GLY A 372 1.67 2.63 27.68
N ARG A 373 1.81 1.66 26.76
CA ARG A 373 2.80 0.58 26.92
C ARG A 373 4.09 0.92 26.19
N VAL A 374 5.23 0.61 26.82
CA VAL A 374 6.53 0.47 26.15
C VAL A 374 6.68 -1.00 25.78
N GLY A 375 6.95 -1.29 24.51
CA GLY A 375 6.95 -2.62 23.92
C GLY A 375 8.04 -3.47 24.55
N THR A 376 7.62 -4.46 25.34
CA THR A 376 8.52 -5.53 25.76
C THR A 376 8.48 -6.60 24.69
N LEU A 377 9.64 -6.99 24.18
CA LEU A 377 9.78 -8.04 23.17
C LEU A 377 9.36 -9.38 23.81
N VAL A 378 8.23 -9.93 23.40
CA VAL A 378 7.73 -11.22 23.93
C VAL A 378 8.23 -12.34 23.03
N TYR A 379 9.48 -12.79 23.23
CA TYR A 379 9.96 -13.98 22.52
C TYR A 379 9.18 -15.22 22.98
N LYS A 380 8.66 -15.98 22.01
CA LYS A 380 8.02 -17.26 22.28
C LYS A 380 9.08 -18.36 22.47
N PRO A 381 8.75 -19.47 23.16
CA PRO A 381 9.65 -20.61 23.25
C PRO A 381 10.14 -21.10 21.88
N ASP A 382 9.24 -21.11 20.90
CA ASP A 382 9.52 -21.53 19.51
C ASP A 382 10.37 -20.52 18.71
N ASP A 383 10.68 -19.35 19.28
CA ASP A 383 11.63 -18.40 18.67
C ASP A 383 13.09 -18.73 19.05
N LYS A 384 13.32 -19.64 20.00
CA LYS A 384 14.67 -20.09 20.38
C LYS A 384 15.18 -21.14 19.39
N VAL A 385 15.64 -20.66 18.24
CA VAL A 385 16.31 -21.49 17.23
C VAL A 385 17.81 -21.58 17.51
N SER A 386 18.45 -22.67 17.08
CA SER A 386 19.90 -22.85 17.21
C SER A 386 20.62 -22.54 15.89
N LYS A 387 21.89 -22.13 15.95
CA LYS A 387 22.73 -21.93 14.75
C LYS A 387 22.80 -23.18 13.87
N ALA A 388 22.81 -24.36 14.48
CA ALA A 388 22.77 -25.64 13.77
C ALA A 388 21.45 -25.83 12.99
N ALA A 389 20.31 -25.52 13.60
CA ALA A 389 19.01 -25.62 12.95
C ALA A 389 18.87 -24.65 11.76
N ILE A 390 19.45 -23.44 11.88
CA ILE A 390 19.49 -22.46 10.78
C ILE A 390 20.32 -22.99 9.62
N ARG A 391 21.55 -23.47 9.89
CA ARG A 391 22.44 -24.04 8.85
C ARG A 391 21.80 -25.23 8.15
N GLU A 392 21.25 -26.16 8.92
CA GLU A 392 20.54 -27.33 8.38
C GLU A 392 19.37 -26.91 7.47
N ALA A 393 18.64 -25.86 7.84
CA ALA A 393 17.54 -25.35 7.02
C ALA A 393 18.00 -24.74 5.69
N VAL A 394 19.12 -24.00 5.70
CA VAL A 394 19.73 -23.42 4.50
C VAL A 394 20.32 -24.50 3.61
N GLU A 395 21.03 -25.48 4.18
CA GLU A 395 21.58 -26.62 3.45
C GLU A 395 20.47 -27.47 2.81
N ALA A 396 19.38 -27.70 3.53
CA ALA A 396 18.20 -28.37 3.00
C ALA A 396 17.56 -27.58 1.85
N PHE A 397 17.51 -26.25 1.94
CA PHE A 397 17.02 -25.39 0.85
C PHE A 397 17.90 -25.54 -0.41
N LEU A 398 19.21 -25.39 -0.25
CA LEU A 398 20.19 -25.49 -1.35
C LEU A 398 20.19 -26.89 -1.99
N SER A 399 20.11 -27.94 -1.19
CA SER A 399 20.04 -29.31 -1.69
C SER A 399 18.78 -29.55 -2.53
N ARG A 400 17.62 -29.04 -2.08
CA ARG A 400 16.36 -29.17 -2.84
C ARG A 400 16.37 -28.34 -4.12
N SER A 401 16.88 -27.11 -4.08
CA SER A 401 16.95 -26.27 -5.28
C SER A 401 17.92 -26.85 -6.31
N GLN A 402 19.08 -27.36 -5.88
CA GLN A 402 20.02 -28.01 -6.78
C GLN A 402 19.47 -29.29 -7.40
N ALA A 403 18.77 -30.12 -6.60
CA ALA A 403 18.14 -31.33 -7.10
C ALA A 403 17.05 -31.05 -8.15
N ASP A 404 16.33 -29.93 -7.99
CA ASP A 404 15.30 -29.50 -8.92
C ASP A 404 15.85 -28.88 -10.22
N LEU A 405 16.87 -28.02 -10.09
CA LEU A 405 17.46 -27.29 -11.22
C LEU A 405 18.49 -28.12 -12.00
N GLY A 406 19.06 -29.16 -11.37
CA GLY A 406 20.20 -29.90 -11.89
C GLY A 406 21.52 -29.13 -11.86
N GLN A 407 21.52 -27.91 -11.31
CA GLN A 407 22.66 -27.00 -11.20
C GLN A 407 22.50 -26.11 -9.97
N ALA A 408 23.56 -25.36 -9.62
CA ALA A 408 23.52 -24.38 -8.54
C ALA A 408 22.52 -23.24 -8.84
N LEU A 409 22.10 -22.54 -7.79
CA LEU A 409 21.23 -21.37 -7.94
C LEU A 409 22.01 -20.21 -8.57
N PRO A 410 21.32 -19.28 -9.26
CA PRO A 410 21.97 -18.04 -9.67
C PRO A 410 22.56 -17.29 -8.48
N LEU A 411 23.73 -16.68 -8.67
CA LEU A 411 24.49 -16.02 -7.59
C LEU A 411 23.65 -15.02 -6.77
N HIS A 412 22.82 -14.21 -7.43
CA HIS A 412 21.97 -13.23 -6.73
C HIS A 412 20.94 -13.87 -5.79
N VAL A 413 20.46 -15.09 -6.08
CA VAL A 413 19.54 -15.85 -5.23
C VAL A 413 20.29 -16.45 -4.05
N GLU A 414 21.49 -17.00 -4.28
CA GLU A 414 22.35 -17.53 -3.22
C GLU A 414 22.81 -16.43 -2.25
N GLU A 415 23.18 -15.26 -2.76
CA GLU A 415 23.49 -14.08 -1.95
C GLU A 415 22.29 -13.66 -1.10
N SER A 416 21.09 -13.60 -1.68
CA SER A 416 19.85 -13.28 -0.96
C SER A 416 19.54 -14.29 0.16
N LEU A 417 19.77 -15.58 -0.09
CA LEU A 417 19.64 -16.62 0.92
C LEU A 417 20.70 -16.50 2.03
N THR A 418 21.93 -16.13 1.66
CA THR A 418 23.03 -15.89 2.60
C THR A 418 22.71 -14.71 3.52
N TYR A 419 22.19 -13.60 2.97
CA TYR A 419 21.71 -12.48 3.79
C TYR A 419 20.60 -12.92 4.75
N LEU A 420 19.68 -13.79 4.31
CA LEU A 420 18.60 -14.32 5.17
C LEU A 420 19.18 -15.14 6.32
N GLN A 421 20.17 -15.97 6.02
CA GLN A 421 20.90 -16.76 6.99
C GLN A 421 21.59 -15.87 8.02
N ASP A 422 22.35 -14.87 7.58
CA ASP A 422 23.06 -13.95 8.47
C ASP A 422 22.10 -13.20 9.40
N HIS A 423 20.98 -12.71 8.87
CA HIS A 423 19.96 -12.05 9.69
C HIS A 423 19.35 -13.00 10.73
N LEU A 424 19.11 -14.27 10.37
CA LEU A 424 18.62 -15.28 11.32
C LEU A 424 19.67 -15.61 12.39
N LEU A 425 20.96 -15.64 12.02
CA LEU A 425 22.07 -15.88 12.95
C LEU A 425 22.26 -14.71 13.92
N ASP A 426 22.03 -13.47 13.50
CA ASP A 426 22.07 -12.29 14.35
C ASP A 426 20.92 -12.26 15.38
N VAL A 427 19.74 -12.75 14.98
CA VAL A 427 18.57 -12.83 15.87
C VAL A 427 18.63 -14.06 16.79
N CYS A 428 19.45 -15.06 16.45
CA CYS A 428 19.67 -16.27 17.24
C CYS A 428 20.40 -15.96 18.55
N GLN A 429 19.68 -15.99 19.69
CA GLN A 429 20.23 -15.70 21.02
C GLN A 429 20.92 -16.90 21.71
N CYS A 430 21.44 -17.87 20.94
CA CYS A 430 22.09 -19.08 21.45
C CYS A 430 23.41 -19.37 20.73
#